data_AF-A0AAV4BZ64-F1
#
_entry.id   AF-A0AAV4BZ64-F1
#
_cell.length_a   1.000
_cell.length_b   1.000
_cell.length_c   1.000
_cell.angle_alpha   90.00
_cell.angle_beta   90.00
_cell.angle_gamma   90.00
#
_symmetry.space_group_name_H-M   'P 1'
#
loop_
_entity.id
_entity.type
_entity.pdbx_description
1 polymer ?
#
loop_
_entity_poly.entity_id
_entity_poly.type
_entity_poly.pdbx_seq_one_letter_code
_entity_poly.pdbx_strand_id
1 'polypeptide(L)'
;MGLSPSKPTPRVAQVLVENQQQLMINARSNCIKTIQKSLENLYSSHQRDGLSDDTRESEAYCSATWDGLACWPQAKAGDIVEQPCPDYVHNFLLS
;
A
#
# COMPACT_ATOMS: atom_id res chain seq x y z
N MET A 1 13.43 6.48 40.39
CA MET A 1 14.56 5.82 39.72
C MET A 1 14.06 5.36 38.36
N GLY A 2 14.31 6.14 37.30
CA GLY A 2 13.95 5.78 35.93
C GLY A 2 15.23 5.51 35.16
N LEU A 3 15.47 4.26 34.77
CA LEU A 3 16.56 3.93 33.86
C LEU A 3 16.17 4.52 32.50
N SER A 4 16.90 5.54 32.05
CA SER A 4 16.76 6.02 30.68
C SER A 4 17.15 4.87 29.73
N PRO A 5 16.37 4.59 28.67
CA PRO A 5 16.75 3.58 27.69
C PRO A 5 18.15 3.87 27.16
N SER A 6 19.06 2.90 27.27
CA SER A 6 20.38 3.00 26.68
C SER A 6 20.23 3.09 25.16
N LYS A 7 20.85 4.09 24.53
CA LYS A 7 20.87 4.17 23.06
C LYS A 7 21.47 2.89 22.47
N PRO A 8 20.88 2.33 21.40
CA PRO A 8 21.42 1.15 20.76
C PRO A 8 22.82 1.43 20.20
N THR A 9 23.68 0.42 20.23
CA THR A 9 24.99 0.50 19.57
C THR A 9 24.80 0.64 18.06
N PRO A 10 25.78 1.19 17.32
CA PRO A 10 25.68 1.37 15.87
C PRO A 10 25.31 0.08 15.13
N ARG A 11 25.84 -1.07 15.57
CA ARG A 11 25.54 -2.38 14.99
C ARG A 11 24.08 -2.79 15.20
N VAL A 12 23.53 -2.56 16.40
CA VAL A 12 22.12 -2.87 16.69
C VAL A 12 21.20 -1.94 15.90
N ALA A 13 21.52 -0.65 15.84
CA ALA A 13 20.76 0.32 15.05
C ALA A 13 20.72 -0.05 13.56
N GLN A 14 21.86 -0.49 12.99
CA GLN A 14 21.93 -0.95 11.61
C GLN A 14 21.01 -2.15 11.35
N VAL A 15 21.07 -3.18 12.20
CA VAL A 15 20.23 -4.39 12.05
C VAL A 15 18.74 -4.05 12.14
N LEU A 16 18.35 -3.12 13.02
CA LEU A 16 16.96 -2.65 13.11
C LEU A 16 16.50 -1.96 11.83
N VAL A 17 17.36 -1.12 11.23
CA VAL A 17 17.07 -0.46 9.95
C VAL A 17 16.97 -1.49 8.82
N GLU A 18 17.90 -2.43 8.73
CA GLU A 18 17.89 -3.49 7.71
C GLU A 18 16.63 -4.36 7.81
N ASN A 19 16.22 -4.73 9.01
CA ASN A 19 14.97 -5.47 9.24
C ASN A 19 13.74 -4.66 8.80
N GLN A 20 13.68 -3.38 9.17
CA GLN A 20 12.59 -2.49 8.73
C GLN A 20 12.57 -2.35 7.21
N GLN A 21 13.74 -2.20 6.57
CA GLN A 21 13.83 -2.14 5.11
C GLN A 21 13.30 -3.42 4.45
N GLN A 22 13.64 -4.59 5.00
CA GLN A 22 13.15 -5.86 4.46
C GLN A 22 11.62 -5.98 4.59
N LEU A 23 11.04 -5.54 5.71
CA LEU A 23 9.60 -5.47 5.89
C LEU A 23 8.94 -4.55 4.85
N MET A 24 9.50 -3.36 4.61
CA MET A 24 9.00 -2.43 3.59
C MET A 24 9.11 -3.00 2.17
N ILE A 25 10.20 -3.71 1.86
CA ILE A 25 10.39 -4.38 0.57
C ILE A 25 9.33 -5.46 0.36
N ASN A 26 9.05 -6.26 1.39
CA ASN A 26 8.04 -7.31 1.33
C ASN A 26 6.64 -6.71 1.15
N ALA A 27 6.31 -5.65 1.90
CA ALA A 27 5.04 -4.94 1.76
C ALA A 27 4.84 -4.38 0.34
N ARG A 28 5.86 -3.71 -0.20
CA ARG A 28 5.84 -3.22 -1.59
C ARG A 28 5.63 -4.37 -2.58
N SER A 29 6.38 -5.47 -2.44
CA SER A 29 6.26 -6.63 -3.32
C SER A 29 4.83 -7.21 -3.31
N ASN A 30 4.23 -7.32 -2.14
CA ASN A 30 2.86 -7.80 -1.99
C ASN A 30 1.83 -6.83 -2.59
N CYS A 31 2.04 -5.53 -2.45
CA CYS A 31 1.18 -4.51 -3.06
C CYS A 31 1.21 -4.61 -4.60
N ILE A 32 2.41 -4.66 -5.19
CA ILE A 32 2.56 -4.76 -6.65
C ILE A 32 1.91 -6.04 -7.19
N LYS A 33 2.07 -7.18 -6.51
CA LYS A 33 1.37 -8.43 -6.88
C LYS A 33 -0.15 -8.28 -6.84
N THR A 34 -0.68 -7.59 -5.83
CA THR A 34 -2.12 -7.36 -5.67
C THR A 34 -2.67 -6.46 -6.76
N ILE A 35 -1.96 -5.38 -7.09
CA ILE A 35 -2.30 -4.48 -8.20
C ILE A 35 -2.29 -5.25 -9.52
N GLN A 36 -1.24 -6.03 -9.79
CA GLN A 36 -1.13 -6.84 -11.01
C GLN A 36 -2.31 -7.81 -11.14
N LYS A 37 -2.62 -8.57 -10.09
CA LYS A 37 -3.76 -9.50 -10.08
C LYS A 37 -5.09 -8.77 -10.36
N SER A 38 -5.25 -7.56 -9.83
CA SER A 38 -6.45 -6.75 -10.05
C SER A 38 -6.56 -6.29 -11.52
N LEU A 39 -5.44 -5.89 -12.13
CA LEU A 39 -5.38 -5.52 -13.54
C LEU A 39 -5.67 -6.72 -14.46
N GLU A 40 -5.14 -7.90 -14.15
CA GLU A 40 -5.42 -9.14 -14.90
C GLU A 40 -6.90 -9.51 -14.87
N ASN A 41 -7.55 -9.35 -13.71
CA ASN A 41 -8.99 -9.56 -13.55
C ASN A 41 -9.80 -8.55 -14.38
N LEU A 42 -9.43 -7.27 -14.34
CA LEU A 42 -10.10 -6.22 -15.11
C LEU A 42 -9.97 -6.48 -16.63
N TYR A 43 -8.76 -6.77 -17.11
CA TYR A 43 -8.54 -7.08 -18.51
C TYR A 43 -9.35 -8.30 -18.98
N SER A 44 -9.40 -9.35 -18.15
CA SER A 44 -10.20 -10.54 -18.45
C SER A 44 -11.71 -10.27 -18.48
N SER A 45 -12.18 -9.25 -17.76
CA SER A 45 -13.59 -8.84 -17.72
C SER A 45 -14.03 -7.98 -18.91
N HIS A 46 -13.13 -7.16 -19.46
CA HIS A 46 -13.40 -6.24 -20.57
C HIS A 46 -13.45 -6.89 -21.96
N GLN A 47 -13.20 -8.19 -22.08
CA GLN A 47 -13.29 -8.92 -23.36
C GLN A 47 -14.74 -9.17 -23.83
N ARG A 48 -15.75 -8.53 -23.22
CA ARG A 48 -17.19 -8.72 -23.52
C ARG A 48 -17.99 -7.47 -23.89
N ASP A 49 -17.43 -6.26 -23.84
CA ASP A 49 -18.22 -5.05 -24.10
C ASP A 49 -17.82 -4.40 -25.43
N GLY A 50 -18.62 -4.71 -26.45
CA GLY A 50 -18.62 -3.98 -27.72
C GLY A 50 -19.12 -2.55 -27.51
N LEU A 51 -18.47 -1.60 -28.19
CA LEU A 51 -18.76 -0.16 -28.17
C LEU A 51 -20.27 0.11 -28.28
N SER A 52 -20.85 0.70 -27.22
CA SER A 52 -22.01 1.58 -27.35
C SER A 52 -21.68 2.88 -26.64
N ASP A 53 -21.38 3.88 -27.47
CA ASP A 53 -21.27 5.29 -27.14
C ASP A 53 -22.68 5.85 -27.00
N ASP A 54 -23.14 6.04 -25.76
CA ASP A 54 -24.14 7.05 -25.45
C ASP A 54 -24.07 7.41 -23.95
N THR A 55 -23.54 8.60 -23.66
CA THR A 55 -23.81 9.42 -22.45
C THR A 55 -23.86 8.73 -21.08
N ARG A 56 -22.88 7.87 -20.76
CA ARG A 56 -22.58 7.52 -19.36
C ARG A 56 -21.47 8.45 -18.89
N GLU A 57 -21.73 9.30 -17.90
CA GLU A 57 -20.65 9.88 -17.11
C GLU A 57 -19.79 8.71 -16.63
N SER A 58 -18.63 8.50 -17.27
CA SER A 58 -17.68 7.50 -16.83
C SER A 58 -17.23 7.96 -15.46
N GLU A 59 -17.65 7.23 -14.42
CA GLU A 59 -17.22 7.51 -13.05
C GLU A 59 -15.69 7.57 -13.04
N ALA A 60 -15.15 8.68 -12.51
CA ALA A 60 -13.70 8.85 -12.42
C ALA A 60 -13.16 8.03 -11.23
N TYR A 61 -12.07 7.31 -11.45
CA TYR A 61 -11.39 6.51 -10.43
C TYR A 61 -9.91 6.88 -10.35
N CYS A 62 -9.37 6.90 -9.13
CA CYS A 62 -7.94 6.91 -8.86
C CYS A 62 -7.39 5.47 -8.93
N SER A 63 -6.29 5.27 -9.67
CA SER A 63 -5.64 3.96 -9.77
C SER A 63 -5.09 3.48 -8.43
N ALA A 64 -5.13 2.17 -8.20
CA ALA A 64 -4.42 1.55 -7.08
C ALA A 64 -2.91 1.82 -7.18
N THR A 65 -2.24 2.05 -6.05
CA THR A 65 -0.84 2.46 -6.03
C THR A 65 -0.09 2.06 -4.75
N TRP A 66 1.23 2.03 -4.85
CA TRP A 66 2.15 2.01 -3.72
C TRP A 66 2.76 3.40 -3.57
N ASP A 67 2.56 4.05 -2.42
CA ASP A 67 3.01 5.43 -2.17
C ASP A 67 4.37 5.54 -1.44
N GLY A 68 4.99 4.40 -1.12
CA GLY A 68 6.20 4.33 -0.30
C GLY A 68 5.95 3.84 1.13
N LEU A 69 4.68 3.76 1.54
CA LEU A 69 4.28 3.35 2.89
C LEU A 69 3.16 2.33 2.90
N ALA A 70 2.11 2.54 2.11
CA ALA A 70 0.90 1.74 2.12
C ALA A 70 0.45 1.36 0.70
N CYS A 71 -0.35 0.31 0.61
CA CYS A 71 -0.97 -0.11 -0.63
C CYS A 71 -2.36 0.48 -0.73
N TRP A 72 -2.54 1.48 -1.59
CA TRP A 72 -3.84 2.11 -1.78
C TRP A 72 -4.64 1.37 -2.85
N PRO A 73 -5.90 1.01 -2.57
CA PRO A 73 -6.78 0.40 -3.57
C PRO A 73 -7.22 1.43 -4.60
N GLN A 74 -7.88 0.97 -5.67
CA GLN A 74 -8.63 1.86 -6.55
C GLN A 74 -9.73 2.56 -5.76
N ALA A 75 -9.93 3.84 -6.00
CA ALA A 75 -10.89 4.67 -5.28
C ALA A 75 -11.72 5.49 -6.25
N LYS A 76 -13.00 5.70 -5.97
CA LYS A 76 -13.82 6.63 -6.74
C LYS A 76 -13.40 8.07 -6.42
N ALA A 77 -13.33 8.91 -7.45
CA ALA A 77 -12.95 10.31 -7.27
C ALA A 77 -13.96 11.01 -6.35
N GLY A 78 -13.44 11.70 -5.32
CA GLY A 78 -14.23 12.38 -4.31
C GLY A 78 -14.51 11.57 -3.05
N ASP A 79 -14.25 10.25 -3.06
CA ASP A 79 -14.44 9.41 -1.88
C ASP A 79 -13.21 9.47 -0.95
N ILE A 80 -13.46 9.36 0.35
CA ILE A 80 -12.42 9.16 1.36
C ILE A 80 -12.17 7.66 1.49
N VAL A 81 -10.90 7.26 1.31
CA VAL A 81 -10.47 5.87 1.53
C VAL A 81 -9.63 5.81 2.80
N GLU A 82 -10.02 4.91 3.70
CA GLU A 82 -9.33 4.66 4.95
C GLU A 82 -8.75 3.25 4.96
N GLN A 83 -7.60 3.08 5.58
CA GLN A 83 -6.99 1.78 5.85
C GLN A 83 -6.28 1.82 7.22
N PRO A 84 -6.17 0.67 7.93
CA PRO A 84 -5.41 0.61 9.17
C PRO A 84 -3.94 1.01 8.95
N CYS A 85 -3.30 1.53 10.00
CA CYS A 85 -1.85 1.76 9.95
C CYS A 85 -1.11 0.44 9.68
N PRO A 86 -0.11 0.43 8.80
CA PRO A 86 0.74 -0.73 8.56
C PRO A 86 1.34 -1.33 9.84
N ASP A 87 1.21 -2.64 10.01
CA ASP A 87 1.82 -3.40 11.11
C ASP A 87 3.32 -3.67 10.90
N TYR A 88 3.82 -3.45 9.68
CA TYR A 88 5.20 -3.65 9.28
C TYR A 88 6.09 -2.40 9.43
N VAL A 89 5.57 -1.32 10.01
CA VAL A 89 6.33 -0.11 10.33
C VAL A 89 6.53 -0.01 11.83
N HIS A 90 7.79 -0.04 12.26
CA HIS A 90 8.11 0.03 13.67
C HIS A 90 7.58 1.33 14.32
N ASN A 91 6.98 1.19 15.49
CA ASN A 91 6.41 2.26 16.31
C ASN A 91 5.19 3.01 15.73
N PHE A 92 4.53 2.50 14.68
CA PHE A 92 3.35 3.20 14.15
C PHE A 92 2.12 3.14 15.07
N LEU A 93 2.01 2.08 15.87
CA LEU A 93 0.87 1.79 16.74
C LEU A 93 1.15 2.00 18.23
N LEU A 94 2.31 2.57 18.58
CA LEU A 94 2.65 2.89 19.97
C LEU A 94 2.18 4.32 20.28
N SER A 95 1.10 4.42 21.07
CA SER A 95 0.63 5.65 21.72
C SER A 95 1.14 5.75 23.16
#